data_AF-A0A2E3NZ50-F1
#
_entry.id   AF-A0A2E3NZ50-F1
#
_cell.length_a   1.000
_cell.length_b   1.000
_cell.length_c   1.000
_cell.angle_alpha   90.00
_cell.angle_beta   90.00
_cell.angle_gamma   90.00
#
_symmetry.space_group_name_H-M   'P 1'
#
loop_
_entity.id
_entity.type
_entity.pdbx_description
1 polymer ?
#
loop_
_entity_poly.entity_id
_entity_poly.type
_entity_poly.pdbx_seq_one_letter_code
_entity_poly.pdbx_strand_id
1 'polypeptide(L)'
;MTIQDLPHLIAGFNALSVVFMTVGYVFIRQGAKDKHRAMMLCAAAASALFLVVYVIYKFNSGFAKFGGEGMIRPVYFTILIVHVIGAIAITPLVPMTFWRALTGQFARHKALARWVWPLWMYVGISGVVVYVMAVHLYPYTGQ
;
A
#
# COMPACT_ATOMS: atom_id res chain seq x y z
N MET A 1 20.00 -7.88 8.75
CA MET A 1 19.09 -6.78 8.36
C MET A 1 19.28 -5.66 9.34
N THR A 2 19.63 -4.48 8.82
CA THR A 2 19.69 -3.25 9.60
C THR A 2 18.38 -2.47 9.42
N ILE A 3 18.14 -1.46 10.25
CA ILE A 3 16.94 -0.58 10.13
C ILE A 3 16.90 0.13 8.78
N GLN A 4 18.05 0.35 8.13
CA GLN A 4 18.18 1.00 6.84
C GLN A 4 17.69 0.13 5.67
N ASP A 5 17.58 -1.19 5.86
CA ASP A 5 17.07 -2.12 4.85
C ASP A 5 15.53 -2.16 4.84
N LEU A 6 14.88 -1.75 5.93
CA LEU A 6 13.43 -1.86 6.09
C LEU A 6 12.62 -1.08 5.05
N PRO A 7 13.01 0.13 4.61
CA PRO A 7 12.34 0.82 3.51
C PRO A 7 12.25 0.00 2.21
N HIS A 8 13.27 -0.81 1.90
CA HIS A 8 13.25 -1.69 0.73
C HIS A 8 12.18 -2.79 0.88
N LEU A 9 12.07 -3.38 2.07
CA LEU A 9 11.04 -4.39 2.36
C LEU A 9 9.64 -3.78 2.34
N ILE A 10 9.47 -2.59 2.93
CA ILE A 10 8.22 -1.84 2.93
C ILE A 10 7.75 -1.57 1.49
N ALA A 11 8.64 -1.07 0.63
CA ALA A 11 8.34 -0.86 -0.78
C ALA A 11 8.06 -2.16 -1.53
N GLY A 12 8.83 -3.22 -1.25
CA GLY A 12 8.65 -4.55 -1.84
C GLY A 12 7.28 -5.15 -1.51
N PHE A 13 6.84 -5.08 -0.26
CA PHE A 13 5.53 -5.59 0.16
C PHE A 13 4.37 -4.80 -0.45
N ASN A 14 4.51 -3.48 -0.58
CA ASN A 14 3.52 -2.65 -1.28
C ASN A 14 3.44 -3.01 -2.77
N ALA A 15 4.58 -3.11 -3.46
CA ALA A 15 4.63 -3.51 -4.86
C ALA A 15 4.01 -4.90 -5.06
N LEU A 16 4.32 -5.85 -4.18
CA LEU A 16 3.76 -7.20 -4.22
C LEU A 16 2.24 -7.19 -4.01
N SER A 17 1.74 -6.37 -3.08
CA SER A 17 0.30 -6.19 -2.88
C SER A 17 -0.40 -5.66 -4.14
N VAL A 18 0.19 -4.65 -4.80
CA VAL A 18 -0.31 -4.10 -6.07
C VAL A 18 -0.36 -5.16 -7.17
N VAL A 19 0.67 -6.01 -7.27
CA VAL A 19 0.70 -7.12 -8.24
C VAL A 19 -0.43 -8.10 -7.95
N PHE A 20 -0.56 -8.58 -6.71
CA PHE A 20 -1.65 -9.51 -6.34
C PHE A 20 -3.03 -8.90 -6.55
N MET A 21 -3.21 -7.62 -6.24
CA MET A 21 -4.46 -6.91 -6.49
C MET A 21 -4.81 -6.83 -7.97
N THR A 22 -3.81 -6.57 -8.82
CA THR A 22 -3.98 -6.49 -10.27
C THR A 22 -4.34 -7.86 -10.84
N VAL A 23 -3.60 -8.91 -10.47
CA VAL A 23 -3.87 -10.29 -10.90
C VAL A 23 -5.24 -10.76 -10.38
N GLY A 24 -5.58 -10.44 -9.13
CA GLY A 24 -6.89 -10.73 -8.56
C GLY A 24 -8.04 -10.02 -9.28
N TYR A 25 -7.82 -8.80 -9.78
CA TYR A 25 -8.79 -8.09 -10.61
C TYR A 25 -8.99 -8.79 -11.97
N VAL A 26 -7.90 -9.26 -12.59
CA VAL A 26 -7.99 -10.05 -13.83
C VAL A 26 -8.79 -11.33 -13.60
N PHE A 27 -8.55 -12.07 -12.51
CA PHE A 27 -9.29 -13.30 -12.23
C PHE A 27 -10.79 -13.07 -11.99
N ILE A 28 -11.19 -12.00 -11.31
CA ILE A 28 -12.63 -11.73 -11.12
C ILE A 28 -13.30 -11.33 -12.43
N ARG A 29 -12.59 -10.63 -13.32
CA ARG A 29 -13.08 -10.31 -14.68
C ARG A 29 -13.27 -11.57 -15.53
N GLN A 30 -12.47 -12.60 -15.30
CA GLN A 30 -12.58 -13.92 -15.94
C GLN A 30 -13.61 -14.84 -15.26
N GLY A 31 -14.26 -14.40 -14.19
CA GLY A 31 -15.20 -15.23 -13.42
C GLY A 31 -14.55 -16.26 -12.49
N ALA A 32 -13.21 -16.29 -12.40
CA ALA A 32 -12.44 -17.23 -11.57
C ALA A 32 -12.42 -16.79 -10.10
N LYS A 33 -13.54 -16.97 -9.39
CA LYS A 33 -13.75 -16.50 -8.01
C LYS A 33 -12.73 -17.05 -7.00
N ASP A 34 -12.38 -18.34 -7.10
CA ASP A 34 -11.43 -18.96 -6.16
C ASP A 34 -10.02 -18.39 -6.33
N LYS A 35 -9.58 -18.19 -7.57
CA LYS A 35 -8.30 -17.54 -7.88
C LYS A 35 -8.29 -16.07 -7.44
N HIS A 36 -9.39 -15.34 -7.65
CA HIS A 36 -9.54 -13.99 -7.12
C HIS A 36 -9.40 -13.98 -5.59
N ARG A 37 -10.09 -14.87 -4.87
CA ARG A 37 -10.01 -14.97 -3.41
C ARG A 37 -8.58 -15.24 -2.94
N ALA A 38 -7.89 -16.19 -3.56
CA ALA A 38 -6.50 -16.50 -3.25
C ALA A 38 -5.60 -15.25 -3.40
N MET A 39 -5.72 -14.53 -4.52
CA MET A 39 -4.95 -13.31 -4.76
C MET A 39 -5.28 -12.18 -3.78
N MET A 40 -6.55 -12.01 -3.39
CA MET A 40 -6.92 -11.00 -2.38
C MET A 40 -6.34 -11.34 -1.01
N LEU A 41 -6.31 -12.63 -0.62
CA LEU A 41 -5.66 -13.06 0.62
C LEU A 41 -4.14 -12.81 0.57
N CYS A 42 -3.47 -13.11 -0.55
CA CYS A 42 -2.06 -12.79 -0.73
C CYS A 42 -1.79 -11.27 -0.66
N ALA A 43 -2.63 -10.44 -1.30
CA ALA A 43 -2.53 -8.99 -1.24
C ALA A 43 -2.71 -8.43 0.18
N ALA A 44 -3.65 -8.99 0.94
CA ALA A 44 -3.91 -8.63 2.33
C ALA A 44 -2.75 -9.06 3.24
N ALA A 45 -2.21 -10.27 3.05
CA ALA A 45 -1.04 -10.75 3.79
C ALA A 45 0.19 -9.88 3.53
N ALA A 46 0.46 -9.52 2.28
CA ALA A 46 1.54 -8.59 1.92
C ALA A 46 1.33 -7.21 2.57
N SER A 47 0.10 -6.68 2.58
CA SER A 47 -0.22 -5.39 3.22
C SER A 47 -0.07 -5.44 4.75
N ALA A 48 -0.46 -6.55 5.38
CA ALA A 48 -0.29 -6.74 6.81
C ALA A 48 1.20 -6.80 7.18
N LEU A 49 2.01 -7.52 6.39
CA LEU A 49 3.45 -7.59 6.60
C LEU A 49 4.13 -6.23 6.35
N PHE A 50 3.72 -5.50 5.31
CA PHE A 50 4.10 -4.10 5.11
C PHE A 50 3.83 -3.27 6.37
N LEU A 51 2.62 -3.36 6.95
CA LEU A 51 2.25 -2.55 8.10
C LEU A 51 3.11 -2.88 9.32
N VAL A 52 3.35 -4.17 9.58
CA VAL A 52 4.23 -4.62 10.68
C VAL A 52 5.63 -4.03 10.51
N VAL A 53 6.22 -4.18 9.32
CA VAL A 53 7.57 -3.67 9.05
C VAL A 53 7.62 -2.15 9.09
N TYR A 54 6.59 -1.46 8.58
CA TYR A 54 6.46 -0.01 8.63
C TYR A 54 6.42 0.52 10.06
N VAL A 55 5.63 -0.12 10.92
CA VAL A 55 5.53 0.27 12.34
C VAL A 55 6.88 0.06 13.04
N ILE A 56 7.55 -1.07 12.81
CA ILE A 56 8.90 -1.33 13.34
C ILE A 56 9.88 -0.26 12.87
N TYR A 57 9.92 0.03 11.56
CA TYR A 57 10.76 1.09 11.01
C TYR A 57 10.46 2.43 11.68
N LYS A 58 9.18 2.81 11.79
CA LYS A 58 8.78 4.11 12.29
C LYS A 58 9.15 4.33 13.76
N PHE A 59 9.09 3.30 14.59
CA PHE A 59 9.54 3.38 15.99
C PHE A 59 11.06 3.52 16.13
N ASN A 60 11.84 3.11 15.11
CA ASN A 60 13.30 3.05 15.19
C ASN A 60 14.04 4.07 14.29
N SER A 61 13.37 4.70 13.32
CA SER A 61 14.02 5.51 12.28
C SER A 61 13.88 7.04 12.45
N GLY A 62 13.18 7.50 13.49
CA GLY A 62 12.88 8.92 13.67
C GLY A 62 11.96 9.52 12.58
N PHE A 63 12.02 10.84 12.39
CA PHE A 63 11.27 11.51 11.32
C PHE A 63 11.97 11.30 9.98
N ALA A 64 11.19 10.88 8.97
CA ALA A 64 11.69 10.71 7.61
C ALA A 64 12.11 12.08 7.07
N LYS A 65 13.36 12.18 6.60
CA LYS A 65 13.90 13.38 5.97
C LYS A 65 13.91 13.18 4.45
N PHE A 66 13.52 14.21 3.72
CA PHE A 66 13.53 14.24 2.25
C PHE A 66 14.62 15.22 1.79
N GLY A 67 15.54 14.77 0.94
CA GLY A 67 16.69 15.57 0.50
C GLY A 67 16.40 16.53 -0.66
N GLY A 68 15.21 16.47 -1.27
CA GLY A 68 14.88 17.31 -2.42
C GLY A 68 14.55 18.76 -2.04
N GLU A 69 15.06 19.70 -2.84
CA GLU A 69 14.87 21.14 -2.66
C GLU A 69 14.08 21.79 -3.80
N GLY A 70 13.54 23.00 -3.58
CA GLY A 70 12.73 23.71 -4.57
C GLY A 70 11.36 23.07 -4.82
N MET A 71 10.90 23.06 -6.08
CA MET A 71 9.54 22.65 -6.46
C MET A 71 9.23 21.16 -6.22
N ILE A 72 10.24 20.29 -6.10
CA ILE A 72 10.01 18.86 -5.88
C ILE A 72 9.56 18.55 -4.45
N ARG A 73 9.95 19.40 -3.49
CA ARG A 73 9.60 19.25 -2.08
C ARG A 73 8.08 19.33 -1.82
N PRO A 74 7.36 20.39 -2.26
CA PRO A 74 5.91 20.41 -2.09
C PRO A 74 5.22 19.27 -2.85
N VAL A 75 5.69 18.90 -4.05
CA VAL A 75 5.14 17.75 -4.80
C VAL A 75 5.23 16.46 -3.99
N TYR A 76 6.42 16.16 -3.44
CA TYR A 76 6.64 15.00 -2.59
C TYR A 76 5.71 14.99 -1.38
N PHE A 77 5.62 16.11 -0.65
CA PHE A 77 4.78 16.18 0.55
C PHE A 77 3.30 16.11 0.22
N THR A 78 2.84 16.67 -0.90
CA THR A 78 1.45 16.50 -1.35
C THR A 78 1.13 15.04 -1.61
N ILE A 79 1.98 14.32 -2.36
CA ILE A 79 1.80 12.88 -2.61
C ILE A 79 1.80 12.11 -1.28
N LEU A 80 2.75 12.41 -0.39
CA LEU A 80 2.86 11.75 0.90
C LEU A 80 1.62 11.97 1.78
N ILE A 81 1.10 13.19 1.85
CA ILE A 81 -0.10 13.51 2.63
C ILE A 81 -1.30 12.74 2.09
N VAL A 82 -1.52 12.77 0.77
CA VAL A 82 -2.64 12.05 0.15
C VAL A 82 -2.49 10.54 0.33
N HIS A 83 -1.27 10.02 0.21
CA HIS A 83 -0.96 8.61 0.48
C HIS A 83 -1.33 8.23 1.93
N VAL A 84 -0.88 9.00 2.92
CA VAL A 84 -1.14 8.72 4.34
C VAL A 84 -2.63 8.79 4.66
N ILE A 85 -3.35 9.80 4.17
CA ILE A 85 -4.81 9.90 4.34
C ILE A 85 -5.49 8.68 3.71
N GLY A 86 -5.08 8.31 2.50
CA GLY A 86 -5.58 7.12 1.81
C GLY A 86 -5.30 5.83 2.61
N ALA A 87 -4.10 5.69 3.18
CA ALA A 87 -3.71 4.55 4.01
C ALA A 87 -4.53 4.45 5.31
N ILE A 88 -4.79 5.59 5.96
CA ILE A 88 -5.67 5.64 7.14
C ILE A 88 -7.08 5.20 6.75
N ALA A 89 -7.61 5.70 5.63
CA ALA A 89 -8.93 5.33 5.15
C ALA A 89 -9.03 3.84 4.75
N ILE A 90 -8.00 3.30 4.10
CA ILE A 90 -8.04 1.91 3.58
C ILE A 90 -7.93 0.87 4.70
N THR A 91 -7.25 1.22 5.81
CA THR A 91 -7.00 0.34 6.95
C THR A 91 -8.27 -0.28 7.56
N PRO A 92 -9.37 0.46 7.83
CA PRO A 92 -10.65 -0.12 8.24
C PRO A 92 -11.49 -0.67 7.08
N LEU A 93 -11.37 -0.07 5.88
CA LEU A 93 -12.20 -0.44 4.73
C LEU A 93 -11.87 -1.83 4.16
N VAL A 94 -10.59 -2.22 4.16
CA VAL A 94 -10.17 -3.53 3.65
C VAL A 94 -10.73 -4.67 4.52
N PRO A 95 -10.52 -4.71 5.85
CA PRO A 95 -11.15 -5.70 6.72
C PRO A 95 -12.67 -5.75 6.59
N MET A 96 -13.35 -4.60 6.49
CA MET A 96 -14.80 -4.56 6.25
C MET A 96 -15.19 -5.21 4.91
N THR A 97 -14.39 -5.02 3.87
CA THR A 97 -14.61 -5.64 2.54
C THR A 97 -14.43 -7.16 2.60
N PHE A 98 -13.44 -7.64 3.36
CA PHE A 98 -13.23 -9.07 3.62
C PHE A 98 -14.36 -9.66 4.47
N TRP A 99 -14.76 -8.99 5.54
CA TRP A 99 -15.87 -9.42 6.40
C TRP A 99 -17.16 -9.66 5.59
N ARG A 100 -17.49 -8.75 4.67
CA ARG A 100 -18.65 -8.91 3.76
C ARG A 100 -18.50 -10.10 2.82
N ALA A 101 -17.29 -10.43 2.37
CA ALA A 101 -17.05 -11.62 1.55
C ALA A 101 -17.18 -12.91 2.38
N LEU A 102 -16.63 -12.94 3.60
CA LEU A 102 -16.67 -14.09 4.51
C LEU A 102 -18.08 -14.40 5.01
N THR A 103 -18.91 -13.38 5.19
CA THR A 103 -20.34 -13.52 5.57
C THR A 103 -21.27 -13.78 4.39
N GLY A 104 -20.74 -14.03 3.18
CA GLY A 104 -21.53 -14.34 1.98
C GLY A 104 -22.30 -13.14 1.39
N GLN A 105 -22.08 -11.93 1.89
CA GLN A 105 -22.76 -10.70 1.43
C GLN A 105 -22.12 -10.15 0.15
N PHE A 106 -22.05 -10.95 -0.91
CA PHE A 106 -21.31 -10.64 -2.14
C PHE A 106 -21.78 -9.36 -2.86
N ALA A 107 -23.08 -9.04 -2.82
CA ALA A 107 -23.60 -7.79 -3.38
C ALA A 107 -23.02 -6.56 -2.66
N ARG A 108 -23.01 -6.58 -1.33
CA ARG A 108 -22.44 -5.50 -0.50
C ARG A 108 -20.92 -5.48 -0.54
N HIS A 109 -20.27 -6.63 -0.72
CA HIS A 109 -18.84 -6.73 -0.99
C HIS A 109 -18.51 -6.02 -2.30
N LYS A 110 -19.19 -6.35 -3.41
CA LYS A 110 -18.95 -5.73 -4.73
C LYS A 110 -19.18 -4.22 -4.71
N ALA A 111 -20.25 -3.77 -4.04
CA ALA A 111 -20.58 -2.36 -3.91
C ALA A 111 -19.51 -1.55 -3.13
N LEU A 112 -18.81 -2.19 -2.19
CA LEU A 112 -17.71 -1.56 -1.45
C LEU A 112 -16.38 -1.69 -2.20
N ALA A 113 -16.10 -2.88 -2.73
CA ALA A 113 -14.87 -3.21 -3.45
C ALA A 113 -14.63 -2.30 -4.66
N ARG A 114 -15.68 -1.79 -5.33
CA ARG A 114 -15.54 -0.82 -6.45
C ARG A 114 -14.82 0.48 -6.05
N TRP A 115 -14.88 0.86 -4.77
CA TRP A 115 -14.25 2.07 -4.23
C TRP A 115 -12.97 1.74 -3.47
N VAL A 116 -13.00 0.65 -2.71
CA VAL A 116 -11.84 0.17 -1.94
C VAL A 116 -10.70 -0.27 -2.86
N TRP A 117 -10.98 -0.96 -3.97
CA TRP A 117 -9.94 -1.46 -4.86
C TRP A 117 -9.11 -0.33 -5.52
N PRO A 118 -9.71 0.72 -6.13
CA PRO A 118 -8.93 1.84 -6.67
C PRO A 118 -8.14 2.60 -5.60
N LEU A 119 -8.74 2.84 -4.42
CA LEU A 119 -8.06 3.52 -3.33
C LEU A 119 -6.87 2.70 -2.82
N TRP A 120 -7.03 1.38 -2.66
CA TRP A 120 -5.97 0.49 -2.24
C TRP A 120 -4.84 0.40 -3.28
N MET A 121 -5.18 0.35 -4.57
CA MET A 121 -4.20 0.44 -5.66
C MET A 121 -3.42 1.76 -5.62
N TYR A 122 -4.12 2.88 -5.45
CA TYR A 122 -3.50 4.19 -5.32
C TYR A 122 -2.51 4.23 -4.16
N VAL A 123 -2.91 3.77 -2.97
CA VAL A 123 -2.04 3.72 -1.78
C VAL A 123 -0.81 2.85 -2.05
N GLY A 124 -0.99 1.64 -2.59
CA GLY A 124 0.13 0.75 -2.90
C GLY A 124 1.14 1.35 -3.89
N ILE A 125 0.66 1.95 -4.98
CA ILE A 125 1.51 2.58 -6.00
C ILE A 125 2.21 3.82 -5.43
N SER A 126 1.46 4.72 -4.79
CA SER A 126 2.02 5.95 -4.21
C SER A 126 3.04 5.65 -3.11
N GLY A 127 2.89 4.56 -2.36
CA GLY A 127 3.90 4.12 -1.38
C GLY A 127 5.24 3.76 -2.04
N VAL A 128 5.21 3.07 -3.18
CA VAL A 128 6.43 2.77 -3.97
C VAL A 128 7.02 4.06 -4.55
N VAL A 129 6.18 4.98 -5.05
CA VAL A 129 6.63 6.27 -5.59
C VAL A 129 7.34 7.10 -4.52
N VAL A 130 6.74 7.25 -3.33
CA VAL A 130 7.34 7.97 -2.20
C VAL A 130 8.68 7.35 -1.83
N TYR A 131 8.77 6.03 -1.79
CA TYR A 131 10.02 5.32 -1.54
C TYR A 131 11.09 5.62 -2.60
N VAL A 132 10.76 5.50 -3.89
CA VAL A 132 11.70 5.80 -4.98
C VAL A 132 12.18 7.25 -4.91
N MET A 133 11.27 8.19 -4.67
CA MET A 133 11.61 9.60 -4.52
C MET A 133 12.54 9.85 -3.34
N ALA A 134 12.25 9.30 -2.17
CA ALA A 134 13.00 9.59 -0.95
C ALA A 134 14.34 8.82 -0.85
N VAL A 135 14.43 7.63 -1.42
CA VAL A 135 15.60 6.74 -1.27
C VAL A 135 16.53 6.78 -2.48
N HIS A 136 16.01 6.89 -3.70
CA HIS A 136 16.82 6.78 -4.92
C HIS A 136 17.01 8.12 -5.64
N LEU A 137 15.94 8.92 -5.77
CA LEU A 137 16.01 10.18 -6.52
C LEU A 137 16.56 11.33 -5.68
N TYR A 138 16.11 11.45 -4.43
CA TYR A 138 16.47 12.54 -3.52
C TYR A 138 16.86 12.02 -2.13
N PRO A 139 17.89 11.15 -2.03
CA PRO A 139 18.36 10.65 -0.75
C PRO A 139 18.83 11.80 0.12
N TYR A 140 18.34 11.86 1.37
CA TYR A 140 18.87 12.79 2.36
C TYR A 140 20.27 12.33 2.78
N THR A 141 21.30 13.08 2.39
CA THR A 141 22.71 12.76 2.62
C THR A 141 23.29 13.35 3.91
N GLY A 142 22.48 14.04 4.72
CA GLY A 142 22.95 14.68 5.95
C GLY A 142 23.69 15.99 5.65
N GLN A 143 23.04 17.10 5.98
CA GLN A 143 23.71 18.15 6.74
C GLN A 143 23.29 17.98 8.21
#